data_AF-A0A7W1DYN0-F1
#
_entry.id   AF-A0A7W1DYN0-F1
#
_cell.length_a   1.000
_cell.length_b   1.000
_cell.length_c   1.000
_cell.angle_alpha   90.00
_cell.angle_beta   90.00
_cell.angle_gamma   90.00
#
_symmetry.space_group_name_H-M   'P 1'
#
loop_
_entity.id
_entity.type
_entity.pdbx_description
1 polymer ?
#
loop_
_entity_poly.entity_id
_entity_poly.type
_entity_poly.pdbx_seq_one_letter_code
_entity_poly.pdbx_strand_id
1 'polypeptide(L)'
;ELEDASRVDGSTRLGALVRIVLPLAAPGMIATAVFVAIAAWNEFLFALLLTSSQGSRTWPVGLQLMVGEFQLPWGLLSAGGVISIVPIIIFFAFVQRSLVRGLTAGGLKG
;
A
#
# COMPACT_ATOMS: atom_id res chain seq x y z
N GLU A 1 1.32 26.11 -15.68
CA GLU A 1 0.10 26.93 -15.49
C GLU A 1 -0.29 27.11 -14.04
N LEU A 2 -0.84 26.11 -13.32
CA LEU A 2 -1.27 26.30 -11.92
C LEU A 2 -0.12 26.65 -10.96
N GLU A 3 1.04 26.01 -11.12
CA GLU A 3 2.23 26.32 -10.32
C GLU A 3 2.81 27.70 -10.68
N ASP A 4 2.88 28.03 -11.98
CA ASP A 4 3.37 29.32 -12.47
C ASP A 4 2.46 30.47 -12.03
N ALA A 5 1.14 30.29 -12.08
CA ALA A 5 0.16 31.25 -11.57
C ALA A 5 0.36 31.51 -10.07
N SER A 6 0.61 30.47 -9.28
CA SER A 6 0.87 30.63 -7.84
C SER A 6 2.16 31.40 -7.54
N ARG A 7 3.17 31.30 -8.42
CA ARG A 7 4.41 32.05 -8.29
C ARG A 7 4.22 33.52 -8.67
N VAL A 8 3.34 33.80 -9.63
CA VAL A 8 2.89 35.17 -9.95
C VAL A 8 2.12 35.77 -8.77
N ASP A 9 1.33 34.98 -8.05
CA ASP A 9 0.61 35.36 -6.82
C ASP A 9 1.50 35.45 -5.55
N GLY A 10 2.84 35.36 -5.69
CA GLY A 10 3.78 35.54 -4.60
C GLY A 10 4.04 34.30 -3.73
N SER A 11 3.58 33.11 -4.14
CA SER A 11 3.90 31.85 -3.46
C SER A 11 5.37 31.48 -3.62
N THR A 12 6.01 31.06 -2.53
CA THR A 12 7.35 30.46 -2.58
C THR A 12 7.29 29.10 -3.27
N ARG A 13 8.42 28.60 -3.81
CA ARG A 13 8.48 27.26 -4.45
C ARG A 13 7.96 26.15 -3.54
N LEU A 14 8.30 26.20 -2.25
CA LEU A 14 7.82 25.23 -1.27
C LEU A 14 6.31 25.38 -1.01
N GLY A 15 5.80 26.61 -1.00
CA GLY A 15 4.36 26.89 -0.88
C GLY A 15 3.57 26.33 -2.06
N ALA A 16 4.06 26.51 -3.28
CA ALA A 16 3.46 25.96 -4.50
C ALA A 16 3.47 24.42 -4.51
N LEU A 17 4.59 23.81 -4.12
CA LEU A 17 4.71 22.35 -3.99
C LEU A 17 3.64 21.78 -3.04
N VAL A 18 3.54 22.33 -1.83
CA VAL A 18 2.65 21.78 -0.79
C VAL A 18 1.18 22.06 -1.08
N ARG A 19 0.85 23.24 -1.63
CA ARG A 19 -0.55 23.66 -1.80
C ARG A 19 -1.16 23.28 -3.15
N ILE A 20 -0.34 23.02 -4.17
CA ILE A 20 -0.82 22.78 -5.54
C ILE A 20 -0.38 21.40 -6.01
N VAL A 21 0.92 21.14 -6.00
CA VAL A 21 1.47 19.90 -6.56
C VAL A 21 1.06 18.69 -5.72
N LEU A 22 1.22 18.73 -4.39
CA LEU A 22 0.87 17.59 -3.52
C LEU A 22 -0.62 17.22 -3.57
N PRO A 23 -1.59 18.15 -3.46
CA PRO A 23 -3.01 17.80 -3.55
C PRO A 23 -3.40 17.25 -4.92
N LEU A 24 -2.80 17.79 -6.00
CA LEU A 24 -3.05 17.31 -7.36
C LEU A 24 -2.48 15.90 -7.57
N ALA A 25 -1.32 15.61 -6.99
CA ALA A 25 -0.69 14.29 -7.01
C ALA A 25 -1.29 13.30 -5.98
N ALA A 26 -2.08 13.77 -5.01
CA ALA A 26 -2.57 12.96 -3.90
C ALA A 26 -3.30 11.67 -4.31
N PRO A 27 -4.18 11.65 -5.34
CA PRO A 27 -4.81 10.40 -5.78
C PRO A 27 -3.80 9.34 -6.24
N GLY A 28 -2.75 9.77 -6.96
CA GLY A 28 -1.66 8.91 -7.39
C GLY A 28 -0.80 8.43 -6.23
N MET A 29 -0.44 9.34 -5.31
CA MET A 29 0.34 8.99 -4.11
C MET A 29 -0.40 7.98 -3.22
N ILE A 30 -1.73 8.13 -3.05
CA ILE A 30 -2.55 7.16 -2.28
C ILE A 30 -2.53 5.79 -2.96
N ALA A 31 -2.69 5.74 -4.29
CA ALA A 31 -2.62 4.49 -5.03
C ALA A 31 -1.25 3.82 -4.85
N THR A 32 -0.15 4.55 -5.05
CA THR A 32 1.21 4.05 -4.85
C THR A 32 1.46 3.59 -3.42
N ALA A 33 1.05 4.36 -2.42
CA ALA A 33 1.24 4.01 -1.01
C ALA A 33 0.56 2.68 -0.66
N VAL A 34 -0.63 2.44 -1.19
CA VAL A 34 -1.32 1.17 -0.97
C VAL A 34 -0.69 0.02 -1.74
N PHE A 35 -0.22 0.23 -2.98
CA PHE A 35 0.55 -0.80 -3.69
C PHE A 35 1.80 -1.20 -2.90
N VAL A 36 2.53 -0.22 -2.35
CA VAL A 36 3.68 -0.47 -1.48
C VAL A 36 3.28 -1.20 -0.21
N ALA A 37 2.14 -0.84 0.42
CA ALA A 37 1.64 -1.54 1.60
C ALA A 37 1.29 -3.01 1.32
N ILE A 38 0.67 -3.30 0.17
CA ILE A 38 0.38 -4.68 -0.27
C ILE A 38 1.70 -5.43 -0.51
N ALA A 39 2.67 -4.82 -1.19
CA ALA A 39 3.97 -5.44 -1.43
C ALA A 39 4.69 -5.75 -0.11
N ALA A 40 4.74 -4.79 0.81
CA ALA A 40 5.35 -4.95 2.13
C ALA A 40 4.62 -5.99 3.00
N TRP A 41 3.29 -6.08 2.90
CA TRP A 41 2.50 -7.10 3.61
C TRP A 41 2.80 -8.52 3.12
N ASN A 42 3.04 -8.68 1.81
CA ASN A 42 3.37 -9.97 1.20
C ASN A 42 4.87 -10.31 1.25
N GLU A 43 5.72 -9.38 1.68
CA GLU A 43 7.15 -9.61 1.72
C GLU A 43 7.50 -10.68 2.75
N PHE A 44 8.07 -11.77 2.26
CA PHE A 44 8.39 -12.95 3.05
C PHE A 44 9.89 -13.13 3.27
N LEU A 45 10.71 -12.96 2.23
CA LEU A 45 12.13 -13.29 2.28
C LEU A 45 12.89 -12.35 3.20
N PHE A 46 12.69 -11.04 3.04
CA PHE A 46 13.34 -10.07 3.92
C PHE A 46 12.87 -10.21 5.36
N ALA A 47 11.57 -10.45 5.56
CA ALA A 47 11.04 -10.67 6.90
C ALA A 47 11.62 -11.93 7.57
N LEU A 48 11.74 -13.04 6.84
CA LEU A 48 12.32 -14.27 7.35
C LEU A 48 13.79 -14.09 7.76
N LEU A 49 14.55 -13.36 6.95
CA LEU A 49 15.98 -13.15 7.18
C LEU A 49 16.28 -12.14 8.30
N LEU A 50 15.45 -11.10 8.42
CA LEU A 50 15.72 -9.97 9.33
C LEU A 50 15.00 -10.08 10.68
N THR A 51 14.02 -10.98 10.81
CA THR A 51 13.24 -11.13 12.06
C THR A 51 13.64 -12.40 12.82
N SER A 52 14.18 -12.22 14.03
CA SER A 52 14.65 -13.36 14.85
C SER A 52 13.79 -13.63 16.08
N SER A 53 13.12 -12.61 16.63
CA SER A 53 12.27 -12.75 17.81
C SER A 53 10.80 -13.00 17.45
N GLN A 54 10.07 -13.69 18.31
CA GLN A 54 8.65 -13.98 18.08
C GLN A 54 7.82 -12.71 17.90
N GLY A 55 8.12 -11.64 18.64
CA GLY A 55 7.41 -10.35 18.55
C GLY A 55 7.73 -9.54 17.29
N SER A 56 8.82 -9.85 16.60
CA SER A 56 9.23 -9.17 15.36
C SER A 56 8.78 -9.88 14.08
N ARG A 57 8.27 -11.12 14.17
CA ARG A 57 7.91 -11.92 12.99
C ARG A 57 6.65 -11.36 12.33
N THR A 58 6.71 -11.24 11.02
CA THR A 58 5.53 -10.87 10.21
C THR A 58 4.58 -12.06 10.10
N TRP A 59 3.34 -11.78 9.71
CA TRP A 59 2.30 -12.80 9.59
C TRP A 59 2.68 -13.97 8.65
N PRO A 60 3.21 -13.73 7.43
CA PRO A 60 3.64 -14.82 6.54
C PRO A 60 4.76 -15.68 7.15
N VAL A 61 5.72 -15.06 7.84
CA VAL A 61 6.81 -15.79 8.53
C VAL A 61 6.26 -16.62 9.68
N GLY A 62 5.33 -16.07 10.46
CA GLY A 62 4.64 -16.79 11.53
C GLY A 62 3.96 -18.06 11.04
N LEU A 63 3.20 -17.98 9.94
CA LEU A 63 2.54 -19.14 9.34
C LEU A 63 3.53 -20.19 8.85
N GLN A 64 4.63 -19.77 8.22
CA GLN A 64 5.67 -20.70 7.76
C GLN A 64 6.26 -21.50 8.93
N LEU A 65 6.45 -20.87 10.08
CA LEU A 65 7.06 -21.51 11.25
C LEU A 65 6.11 -22.48 11.97
N MET A 66 4.83 -22.49 11.61
CA MET A 66 3.84 -23.48 12.10
C MET A 66 3.91 -24.80 11.32
N VAL A 67 4.63 -24.82 10.19
CA VAL A 67 4.88 -26.03 9.42
C VAL A 67 5.96 -26.84 10.14
N GLY A 68 5.53 -27.85 10.90
CA GLY A 68 6.42 -28.81 11.56
C GLY A 68 6.80 -29.97 10.63
N GLU A 69 7.89 -30.69 10.96
CA GLU A 69 8.40 -31.79 10.13
C GLU A 69 7.45 -33.00 10.05
N PHE A 70 6.68 -33.27 11.11
CA PHE A 70 5.88 -34.49 11.22
C PHE A 70 4.38 -34.27 11.24
N GLN A 71 3.92 -33.03 11.50
CA GLN A 71 2.50 -32.68 11.52
C GLN A 71 2.30 -31.26 11.00
N LEU A 72 1.42 -31.12 10.01
CA LEU A 72 0.95 -29.83 9.53
C LEU A 72 -0.45 -29.53 10.11
N PRO A 73 -0.62 -28.44 10.88
CA PRO A 73 -1.92 -28.03 11.38
C PRO A 73 -2.73 -27.34 10.27
N TRP A 74 -3.21 -28.10 9.29
CA TRP A 74 -3.92 -27.61 8.10
C TRP A 74 -5.09 -26.67 8.43
N GLY A 75 -5.85 -26.96 9.50
CA GLY A 75 -6.95 -26.10 9.93
C GLY A 75 -6.46 -24.70 10.34
N LEU A 76 -5.36 -24.64 11.08
CA LEU A 76 -4.81 -23.39 11.59
C LEU A 76 -4.07 -22.61 10.48
N LEU A 77 -3.35 -23.32 9.59
CA LEU A 77 -2.72 -22.73 8.41
C LEU A 77 -3.75 -22.15 7.43
N SER A 78 -4.86 -22.87 7.20
CA SER A 78 -5.94 -22.42 6.32
C SER A 78 -6.64 -21.19 6.91
N ALA A 79 -6.99 -21.23 8.20
CA ALA A 79 -7.58 -20.09 8.89
C ALA A 79 -6.65 -18.87 8.88
N GLY A 80 -5.37 -19.09 9.15
CA GLY A 80 -4.34 -18.06 9.11
C GLY A 80 -4.16 -17.46 7.71
N GLY A 81 -4.22 -18.29 6.67
CA GLY A 81 -4.18 -17.88 5.27
C GLY A 81 -5.37 -17.00 4.88
N VAL A 82 -6.58 -17.32 5.32
CA VAL A 82 -7.77 -16.47 5.10
C VAL A 82 -7.58 -15.10 5.76
N ILE A 83 -7.08 -15.07 7.00
CA ILE A 83 -6.79 -13.81 7.71
C ILE A 83 -5.73 -12.99 6.95
N SER A 84 -4.73 -13.61 6.33
CA SER A 84 -3.71 -12.93 5.52
C SER A 84 -4.30 -12.11 4.37
N ILE A 85 -5.46 -12.50 3.84
CA ILE A 85 -6.12 -11.86 2.70
C ILE A 85 -6.88 -10.60 3.15
N VAL A 86 -7.33 -10.52 4.40
CA VAL A 86 -8.18 -9.42 4.90
C VAL A 86 -7.53 -8.04 4.70
N PRO A 87 -6.26 -7.79 5.06
CA PRO A 87 -5.64 -6.47 4.85
C PRO A 87 -5.53 -6.09 3.38
N ILE A 88 -5.30 -7.07 2.50
CA ILE A 88 -5.22 -6.85 1.05
C ILE A 88 -6.57 -6.37 0.51
N ILE A 89 -7.67 -6.99 0.96
CA ILE A 89 -9.02 -6.55 0.59
C ILE A 89 -9.27 -5.12 1.06
N ILE A 90 -8.90 -4.80 2.31
CA ILE A 90 -9.04 -3.46 2.88
C ILE A 90 -8.27 -2.43 2.05
N PHE A 91 -7.00 -2.72 1.76
CA PHE A 91 -6.14 -1.88 0.93
C PHE A 91 -6.71 -1.67 -0.48
N PHE A 92 -7.12 -2.75 -1.15
CA PHE A 92 -7.74 -2.67 -2.47
C PHE A 92 -9.02 -1.81 -2.44
N ALA A 93 -9.83 -1.94 -1.37
CA ALA A 93 -11.05 -1.18 -1.22
C ALA A 93 -10.81 0.33 -1.09
N PHE A 94 -9.66 0.77 -0.57
CA PHE A 94 -9.25 2.18 -0.57
C PHE A 94 -8.80 2.67 -1.94
N VAL A 95 -8.07 1.84 -2.69
CA VAL A 95 -7.47 2.22 -3.99
C VAL A 95 -8.48 2.27 -5.12
N GLN A 96 -9.47 1.37 -5.13
CA GLN A 96 -10.44 1.28 -6.23
C GLN A 96 -11.10 2.63 -6.56
N ARG A 97 -11.40 3.46 -5.56
CA ARG A 97 -12.02 4.78 -5.77
C ARG A 97 -11.07 5.77 -6.46
N SER A 98 -9.79 5.73 -6.11
CA SER A 98 -8.75 6.59 -6.70
C SER A 98 -8.42 6.16 -8.14
N LEU A 99 -8.36 4.85 -8.40
CA LEU A 99 -8.17 4.31 -9.75
C LEU A 99 -9.33 4.68 -10.68
N VAL A 100 -10.57 4.52 -10.23
CA VAL A 100 -11.76 4.86 -11.05
C VAL A 100 -11.78 6.35 -11.38
N ARG A 101 -11.51 7.23 -10.41
CA ARG A 101 -11.44 8.69 -10.65
C ARG A 101 -10.33 9.07 -11.64
N GLY A 102 -9.15 8.44 -11.53
CA GLY A 102 -8.03 8.65 -12.44
C GLY A 102 -8.34 8.23 -13.88
N LEU A 103 -9.01 7.08 -14.06
CA LEU A 103 -9.45 6.59 -15.38
C LEU A 103 -10.50 7.51 -16.02
N THR A 104 -11.46 8.04 -15.24
CA THR A 104 -12.50 8.94 -15.75
C THR A 104 -11.98 10.35 -16.07
N ALA A 105 -10.97 10.84 -15.34
CA ALA A 105 -10.37 12.16 -15.59
C ALA A 105 -9.57 12.21 -16.90
N GLY A 106 -9.01 11.08 -17.34
CA GLY A 106 -8.33 10.95 -18.63
C GLY A 106 -9.28 10.77 -19.83
N GLY A 107 -10.50 10.27 -19.62
CA GLY A 107 -11.46 9.97 -20.67
C GLY A 107 -12.30 11.17 -21.16
N LEU A 108 -12.26 12.30 -20.46
CA LEU A 108 -13.07 13.50 -20.77
C LEU A 108 -12.30 14.60 -21.52
N LYS A 109 -11.07 14.32 -21.98
CA LYS A 109 -10.30 15.20 -22.89
C LYS A 109 -10.24 14.65 -24.32
N GLY A 110 -11.38 14.13 -24.79
CA GLY A 110 -11.71 13.95 -26.20
C GLY A 110 -12.84 14.89 -26.57
#